data_AF-A0A7X4FNZ7-F1
#
_entry.id   AF-A0A7X4FNZ7-F1
#
_cell.length_a   1.000
_cell.length_b   1.000
_cell.length_c   1.000
_cell.angle_alpha   90.00
_cell.angle_beta   90.00
_cell.angle_gamma   90.00
#
_symmetry.space_group_name_H-M   'P 1'
#
loop_
_entity.id
_entity.type
_entity.pdbx_description
1 polymer ?
#
loop_
_entity_poly.entity_id
_entity_poly.type
_entity_poly.pdbx_seq_one_letter_code
_entity_poly.pdbx_strand_id
1 'polypeptide(L)'
;MIVLDTHVLIWHEQGDRRLGAHARREFESALRAGDAAVSAISFWEIGMQIRKGRLGFRLDPDAWRRDLRNQGLIEIPVDGSIASRAGLIANMHGDPADRIIVATALEGHQ
;
A
#
# COMPACT_ATOMS: atom_id res chain seq x y z
N MET A 1 4.99 10.28 -8.97
CA MET A 1 4.64 9.06 -8.23
C MET A 1 4.31 9.35 -6.76
N ILE A 2 3.21 8.78 -6.25
CA ILE A 2 2.83 8.75 -4.82
C ILE A 2 2.92 7.31 -4.30
N VAL A 3 3.39 7.11 -3.07
CA VAL A 3 3.37 5.78 -2.41
C VAL A 3 2.20 5.73 -1.45
N LEU A 4 1.34 4.72 -1.64
CA LEU A 4 0.10 4.54 -0.90
C LEU A 4 0.33 3.72 0.37
N ASP A 5 -0.39 4.08 1.42
CA ASP A 5 -0.56 3.28 2.62
C ASP A 5 -1.55 2.11 2.35
N THR A 6 -1.40 1.02 3.09
CA THR A 6 -2.32 -0.12 3.07
C THR A 6 -3.78 0.30 3.30
N HIS A 7 -4.03 1.24 4.22
CA HIS A 7 -5.41 1.65 4.52
C HIS A 7 -6.07 2.36 3.34
N VAL A 8 -5.29 3.04 2.48
CA VAL A 8 -5.84 3.74 1.29
C VAL A 8 -6.43 2.73 0.33
N LEU A 9 -5.72 1.63 0.06
CA LEU A 9 -6.21 0.55 -0.80
C LEU A 9 -7.49 -0.08 -0.24
N ILE A 10 -7.50 -0.39 1.07
CA ILE A 10 -8.66 -1.01 1.73
C ILE A 10 -9.88 -0.09 1.67
N TRP A 11 -9.73 1.17 2.06
CA TRP A 11 -10.85 2.12 2.09
C TRP A 11 -11.31 2.52 0.70
N HIS A 12 -10.42 2.55 -0.28
CA HIS A 12 -10.80 2.74 -1.67
C HIS A 12 -11.72 1.60 -2.14
N GLU A 13 -11.27 0.35 -1.99
CA GLU A 13 -12.03 -0.84 -2.40
C GLU A 13 -13.39 -0.94 -1.69
N GLN A 14 -13.43 -0.60 -0.41
CA GLN A 14 -14.67 -0.67 0.38
C GLN A 14 -15.60 0.53 0.16
N GLY A 15 -15.20 1.53 -0.64
CA GLY A 15 -15.94 2.79 -0.74
C GLY A 15 -16.07 3.53 0.60
N ASP A 16 -15.14 3.30 1.53
CA ASP A 16 -15.20 3.83 2.89
C ASP A 16 -15.04 5.36 2.87
N ARG A 17 -15.88 6.05 3.65
CA ARG A 17 -15.87 7.52 3.77
C ARG A 17 -14.60 8.03 4.44
N ARG A 18 -13.91 7.21 5.24
CA ARG A 18 -12.66 7.57 5.94
C ARG A 18 -11.54 7.99 5.00
N LEU A 19 -11.51 7.49 3.76
CA LEU A 19 -10.55 7.95 2.75
C LEU A 19 -10.75 9.43 2.39
N GLY A 20 -11.97 9.94 2.51
CA GLY A 20 -12.32 11.30 2.09
C GLY A 20 -12.31 11.47 0.58
N ALA A 21 -12.93 12.57 0.12
CA ALA A 21 -13.09 12.82 -1.32
C ALA A 21 -11.79 13.29 -2.00
N HIS A 22 -10.93 14.01 -1.28
CA HIS A 22 -9.67 14.52 -1.85
C HIS A 22 -8.67 13.38 -2.09
N ALA A 23 -8.35 12.57 -1.08
CA ALA A 23 -7.39 11.48 -1.24
C ALA A 23 -7.86 10.44 -2.27
N ARG A 24 -9.17 10.17 -2.35
CA ARG A 24 -9.74 9.32 -3.40
C ARG A 24 -9.45 9.86 -4.80
N ARG A 25 -9.68 11.17 -5.03
CA ARG A 25 -9.38 11.81 -6.33
C ARG A 25 -7.89 11.77 -6.66
N GLU A 26 -7.02 12.06 -5.70
CA GLU A 26 -5.57 12.01 -5.89
C GLU A 26 -5.11 10.59 -6.25
N PHE A 27 -5.58 9.58 -5.52
CA PHE A 27 -5.30 8.18 -5.81
C PHE A 27 -5.78 7.78 -7.21
N GLU A 28 -7.05 8.03 -7.54
CA GLU A 28 -7.60 7.67 -8.85
C GLU A 28 -6.90 8.40 -10.01
N SER A 29 -6.50 9.66 -9.79
CA SER A 29 -5.73 10.43 -10.77
C SER A 29 -4.34 9.85 -10.98
N ALA A 30 -3.61 9.57 -9.89
CA ALA A 30 -2.29 8.96 -9.94
C ALA A 30 -2.35 7.55 -10.55
N LEU A 31 -3.37 6.76 -10.23
CA LEU A 31 -3.55 5.42 -10.76
C LEU A 31 -3.69 5.44 -12.29
N ARG A 32 -4.56 6.31 -12.84
CA ARG A 32 -4.72 6.48 -14.29
C ARG A 32 -3.46 6.99 -14.98
N ALA A 33 -2.66 7.78 -14.28
CA ALA A 33 -1.39 8.31 -14.81
C ALA A 33 -0.22 7.30 -14.72
N GLY A 34 -0.42 6.13 -14.09
CA GLY A 34 0.68 5.19 -13.82
C GLY A 34 1.66 5.74 -12.78
N ASP A 35 1.19 6.61 -11.89
CA ASP A 35 1.97 7.34 -10.89
C ASP A 35 1.57 6.94 -9.45
N ALA A 36 0.70 5.94 -9.28
CA ALA A 36 0.35 5.39 -7.98
C ALA A 36 1.20 4.15 -7.70
N ALA A 37 1.91 4.15 -6.58
CA ALA A 37 2.71 3.02 -6.13
C ALA A 37 2.26 2.48 -4.78
N VAL A 38 2.53 1.20 -4.53
CA VAL A 38 2.35 0.55 -3.22
C VAL A 38 3.59 -0.29 -2.91
N SER A 39 3.97 -0.36 -1.64
CA SER A 39 4.96 -1.34 -1.18
C SER A 39 4.35 -2.74 -1.13
N ALA A 40 5.09 -3.76 -1.57
CA ALA A 40 4.62 -5.14 -1.51
C ALA A 40 4.25 -5.61 -0.08
N ILE A 41 4.79 -4.97 0.97
CA ILE A 41 4.44 -5.26 2.36
C ILE A 41 2.96 -5.01 2.67
N SER A 42 2.31 -4.08 1.96
CA SER A 42 0.89 -3.77 2.17
C SER A 42 0.00 -4.97 1.86
N PHE A 43 0.34 -5.78 0.87
CA PHE A 43 -0.41 -7.01 0.57
C PHE A 43 -0.23 -8.10 1.64
N TRP A 44 0.96 -8.19 2.25
CA TRP A 44 1.16 -9.04 3.43
C TRP A 44 0.29 -8.57 4.60
N GLU A 45 0.23 -7.26 4.85
CA GLU A 45 -0.60 -6.69 5.91
C GLU A 45 -2.09 -6.98 5.66
N ILE A 46 -2.58 -6.77 4.44
CA ILE A 46 -3.95 -7.12 4.02
C ILE A 46 -4.24 -8.60 4.33
N GLY A 47 -3.37 -9.50 3.88
CA GLY A 47 -3.53 -10.95 4.14
C GLY A 47 -3.57 -11.27 5.63
N MET A 48 -2.75 -10.58 6.44
CA MET A 48 -2.76 -10.72 7.90
C MET A 48 -4.06 -10.22 8.53
N GLN A 49 -4.63 -9.12 8.06
CA GLN A 49 -5.91 -8.60 8.56
C GLN A 49 -7.08 -9.52 8.15
N ILE A 50 -7.06 -10.10 6.95
CA ILE A 50 -8.03 -11.10 6.49
C ILE A 50 -7.95 -12.36 7.38
N ARG A 51 -6.74 -12.89 7.60
CA ARG A 51 -6.53 -14.06 8.48
C ARG A 51 -7.04 -13.82 9.90
N LYS A 52 -6.91 -12.59 10.41
CA LYS A 52 -7.41 -12.18 11.73
C LYS A 52 -8.93 -11.91 11.76
N GLY A 53 -9.63 -12.05 10.63
CA GLY A 53 -11.07 -11.76 10.53
C GLY A 53 -11.43 -10.27 10.62
N ARG A 54 -10.45 -9.38 10.43
CA ARG A 54 -10.62 -7.92 10.57
C ARG A 54 -11.01 -7.22 9.29
N LEU A 55 -10.83 -7.88 8.15
CA LEU A 55 -11.30 -7.43 6.84
C LEU A 55 -12.30 -8.44 6.29
N GLY A 56 -13.52 -7.99 6.04
CA GLY A 56 -14.54 -8.75 5.31
C GLY A 56 -14.29 -8.73 3.80
N PHE A 57 -13.06 -9.00 3.38
CA PHE A 57 -12.71 -9.05 1.96
C PHE A 57 -13.39 -10.24 1.32
N ARG A 58 -14.34 -9.99 0.41
CA ARG A 58 -15.06 -11.03 -0.34
C ARG A 58 -14.28 -11.55 -1.54
N LEU A 59 -13.21 -10.85 -1.91
CA LEU A 59 -12.36 -11.15 -3.05
C LEU A 59 -11.10 -11.91 -2.61
N ASP A 60 -10.60 -12.77 -3.48
CA ASP A 60 -9.27 -13.37 -3.36
C ASP A 60 -8.20 -12.25 -3.37
N PRO A 61 -7.37 -12.12 -2.31
CA PRO A 61 -6.37 -11.06 -2.20
C PRO A 61 -5.38 -11.02 -3.37
N ASP A 62 -5.01 -12.18 -3.93
CA ASP A 62 -4.04 -12.22 -5.02
C ASP A 62 -4.68 -11.85 -6.37
N ALA A 63 -5.96 -12.19 -6.55
CA ALA A 63 -6.74 -11.68 -7.68
C ALA A 63 -6.90 -10.16 -7.61
N TRP A 64 -7.27 -9.63 -6.45
CA TRP A 64 -7.40 -8.18 -6.26
C TRP A 64 -6.08 -7.44 -6.49
N ARG A 65 -4.96 -7.98 -6.01
CA ARG A 65 -3.62 -7.45 -6.29
C ARG A 65 -3.33 -7.38 -7.79
N ARG A 66 -3.62 -8.45 -8.55
CA ARG A 66 -3.44 -8.45 -10.01
C ARG A 66 -4.31 -7.39 -10.69
N ASP A 67 -5.56 -7.25 -10.26
CA ASP A 67 -6.49 -6.28 -10.84
C ASP A 67 -6.03 -4.84 -10.59
N LEU A 68 -5.51 -4.52 -9.41
CA LEU A 68 -4.91 -3.22 -9.12
C LEU A 68 -3.71 -2.94 -10.03
N ARG A 69 -2.83 -3.93 -10.24
CA ARG A 69 -1.68 -3.78 -11.16
C ARG A 69 -2.13 -3.55 -12.60
N ASN A 70 -3.16 -4.25 -13.05
CA ASN A 70 -3.75 -4.05 -14.38
C ASN A 70 -4.38 -2.67 -14.55
N GLN A 71 -4.81 -2.02 -13.47
CA GLN A 71 -5.33 -0.64 -13.48
C GLN A 71 -4.23 0.44 -13.48
N GLY A 72 -2.96 0.06 -13.41
CA GLY A 72 -1.82 0.99 -13.42
C GLY A 72 -1.14 1.17 -12.07
N LEU A 73 -1.49 0.38 -11.04
CA LEU A 73 -0.79 0.42 -9.76
C LEU A 73 0.61 -0.19 -9.90
N ILE A 74 1.62 0.60 -9.50
CA ILE A 74 3.01 0.16 -9.42
C ILE A 74 3.22 -0.54 -8.09
N GLU A 75 3.54 -1.83 -8.12
CA GLU A 75 3.96 -2.55 -6.93
C GLU A 75 5.48 -2.49 -6.81
N ILE A 76 5.97 -1.92 -5.71
CA ILE A 76 7.39 -1.83 -5.41
C ILE A 76 7.78 -3.03 -4.53
N PRO A 77 8.69 -3.91 -4.98
CA PRO A 77 9.17 -5.02 -4.18
C PRO A 77 9.99 -4.52 -2.98
N VAL A 78 9.90 -5.23 -1.86
CA VAL A 78 10.72 -4.92 -0.67
C VAL A 78 12.05 -5.66 -0.81
N ASP A 79 13.12 -4.92 -1.08
CA ASP A 79 14.48 -5.43 -1.16
C ASP A 79 15.26 -5.22 0.16
N GLY A 80 16.53 -5.62 0.16
CA GLY A 80 17.41 -5.48 1.32
C GLY A 80 17.69 -4.02 1.71
N SER A 81 17.70 -3.09 0.74
CA SER A 81 17.94 -1.66 1.00
C SER A 81 16.75 -1.06 1.74
N ILE A 82 15.54 -1.30 1.23
CA ILE A 82 14.28 -0.88 1.86
C ILE A 82 14.18 -1.48 3.26
N ALA A 83 14.42 -2.79 3.41
CA ALA A 83 14.33 -3.47 4.70
C ALA A 83 15.34 -2.95 5.73
N SER A 84 16.59 -2.71 5.31
CA SER A 84 17.63 -2.15 6.18
C SER A 84 17.26 -0.73 6.62
N ARG A 85 16.86 0.13 5.68
CA ARG A 85 16.46 1.50 5.98
C ARG A 85 15.26 1.56 6.92
N ALA A 86 14.25 0.72 6.69
CA ALA A 86 13.08 0.64 7.56
C ALA A 86 13.47 0.44 9.04
N GLY A 87 14.48 -0.40 9.31
CA GLY A 87 15.01 -0.65 10.64
C GLY A 87 15.74 0.54 11.28
N LEU A 88 16.27 1.47 10.46
CA LEU A 88 17.09 2.61 10.89
C LEU A 88 16.33 3.93 11.02
N ILE A 89 15.05 4.00 10.59
CA ILE A 89 14.24 5.22 10.75
C ILE A 89 14.06 5.50 12.25
N ALA A 90 14.63 6.62 12.71
CA ALA A 90 14.52 7.09 14.09
C ALA A 90 13.18 7.77 14.35
N ASN A 91 12.69 7.71 15.60
CA ASN A 91 11.47 8.39 16.06
C ASN A 91 10.19 8.03 15.26
N MET A 92 10.13 6.84 14.68
CA MET A 92 8.96 6.35 13.95
C MET A 92 8.17 5.34 14.80
N HIS A 93 6.89 5.18 14.46
CA HIS A 93 6.03 4.14 15.04
C HIS A 93 6.66 2.74 14.95
N GLY A 94 6.30 1.87 15.90
CA GLY A 94 6.88 0.54 16.04
C GLY A 94 6.34 -0.51 15.07
N ASP A 95 5.31 -0.20 14.27
CA ASP A 95 4.74 -1.16 13.32
C ASP A 95 5.71 -1.43 12.16
N PRO A 96 6.08 -2.71 11.91
CA PRO A 96 7.02 -3.04 10.84
C PRO A 96 6.51 -2.71 9.44
N ALA A 97 5.21 -2.82 9.16
CA ALA A 97 4.67 -2.54 7.83
C ALA A 97 4.75 -1.04 7.52
N ASP A 98 4.36 -0.19 8.47
CA ASP A 98 4.49 1.27 8.34
C ASP A 98 5.93 1.68 8.02
N ARG A 99 6.90 1.13 8.78
CA ARG A 99 8.33 1.43 8.58
C ARG A 99 8.82 1.01 7.19
N ILE A 100 8.37 -0.13 6.69
CA ILE A 100 8.71 -0.60 5.35
C ILE A 100 8.04 0.27 4.27
N ILE A 101 6.80 0.70 4.46
CA ILE A 101 6.12 1.63 3.53
C ILE A 101 6.88 2.94 3.43
N VAL A 102 7.27 3.54 4.57
CA VAL A 102 8.05 4.79 4.57
C VAL A 102 9.43 4.58 3.94
N ALA A 103 10.13 3.49 4.26
CA ALA A 103 11.41 3.19 3.61
C ALA A 103 11.25 2.98 2.09
N THR A 104 10.15 2.36 1.66
CA THR A 104 9.80 2.21 0.24
C THR A 104 9.61 3.57 -0.42
N ALA A 105 8.95 4.52 0.24
CA ALA A 105 8.80 5.89 -0.27
C ALA A 105 10.11 6.68 -0.32
N LEU A 106 11.10 6.33 0.51
CA LEU A 106 12.41 6.98 0.50
C LEU A 106 13.34 6.38 -0.58
N GLU A 107 13.29 5.07 -0.83
CA GLU A 107 14.27 4.36 -1.69
C GLU A 107 13.70 3.80 -2.99
N GLY A 108 12.41 3.46 -3.03
CA GLY A 108 11.79 2.72 -4.13
C GLY A 108 11.62 3.50 -5.44
N HIS A 109 12.27 4.65 -5.55
CA HIS A 109 12.27 5.55 -6.71
C HIS A 109 13.57 5.49 -7.54
N GLN A 110 14.48 4.56 -7.24
CA GLN A 110 15.75 4.39 -7.97
C GLN A 110 15.63 3.52 -9.22
#